data_AF-A0A7J4K3V3-F1
#
_entry.id   AF-A0A7J4K3V3-F1
#
_cell.length_a   1.000
_cell.length_b   1.000
_cell.length_c   1.000
_cell.angle_alpha   90.00
_cell.angle_beta   90.00
_cell.angle_gamma   90.00
#
_symmetry.space_group_name_H-M   'P 1'
#
loop_
_entity.id
_entity.type
_entity.pdbx_description
1 polymer ?
#
loop_
_entity_poly.entity_id
_entity_poly.type
_entity_poly.pdbx_seq_one_letter_code
_entity_poly.pdbx_strand_id
1 'polypeptide(L)'
;METKIPSGTAVIDLLLDGGYEKDSVTCIYGPPGSGKTNLTLLCMVNSVLASKKKAVYVDTEGNFSIARFKQICPDAHKEALDHVIFLKPVTFQDQAKAIAKLHTIADERKIGIIIVDSMAMLYRLEFAKGRDSLDINRELSLQLAHLTEIARRKGIPI
;
A
#
# COMPACT_ATOMS: atom_id res chain seq x y z
N MET A 1 -13.68 3.87 19.31
CA MET A 1 -12.32 3.85 18.72
C MET A 1 -12.44 4.39 17.32
N GLU A 2 -11.50 5.23 16.89
CA GLU A 2 -11.47 5.76 15.52
C GLU A 2 -11.15 4.61 14.55
N THR A 3 -12.13 4.19 13.73
CA THR A 3 -12.04 3.00 12.86
C THR A 3 -11.44 3.29 11.50
N LYS A 4 -11.44 4.55 11.06
CA LYS A 4 -10.95 4.97 9.74
C LYS A 4 -9.69 5.84 9.82
N ILE A 5 -8.95 5.92 8.71
CA ILE A 5 -7.92 6.93 8.50
C ILE A 5 -8.35 7.86 7.36
N PRO A 6 -8.13 9.19 7.47
CA PRO A 6 -8.46 10.09 6.37
C PRO A 6 -7.57 9.82 5.15
N SER A 7 -8.16 9.94 3.97
CA SER A 7 -7.52 9.76 2.66
C SER A 7 -6.53 10.86 2.30
N GLY A 8 -6.53 11.97 3.04
CA GLY A 8 -5.76 13.17 2.73
C GLY A 8 -6.51 14.17 1.83
N THR A 9 -7.79 13.93 1.53
CA THR A 9 -8.66 14.88 0.82
C THR A 9 -10.11 14.75 1.25
N ALA A 10 -10.74 15.89 1.54
CA ALA A 10 -12.13 15.95 2.02
C ALA A 10 -13.13 15.32 1.05
N VAL A 11 -12.87 15.36 -0.26
CA VAL A 11 -13.78 14.81 -1.27
C VAL A 11 -13.84 13.28 -1.20
N ILE A 12 -12.69 12.62 -1.01
CA ILE A 12 -12.63 11.16 -0.89
C ILE A 12 -13.11 10.73 0.50
N ASP A 13 -12.79 11.51 1.54
CA ASP A 13 -13.31 11.25 2.88
C ASP A 13 -14.84 11.31 2.91
N LEU A 14 -15.46 12.26 2.21
CA LEU A 14 -16.92 12.30 2.07
C LEU A 14 -17.46 11.06 1.35
N LEU A 15 -16.80 10.61 0.28
CA LEU A 15 -17.21 9.43 -0.48
C LEU A 15 -17.09 8.13 0.33
N LEU A 16 -16.08 8.05 1.19
CA LEU A 16 -15.78 6.87 2.02
C LEU A 16 -16.36 6.98 3.45
N ASP A 17 -17.16 8.02 3.73
CA ASP A 17 -17.74 8.29 5.04
C ASP A 17 -16.68 8.36 6.17
N GLY A 18 -15.62 9.15 5.93
CA GLY A 18 -14.54 9.42 6.87
C GLY A 18 -13.16 8.85 6.49
N GLY A 19 -13.06 8.07 5.42
CA GLY A 19 -11.79 7.56 4.88
C GLY A 19 -11.67 6.03 4.87
N TYR A 20 -10.45 5.51 4.92
CA TYR A 20 -10.17 4.07 4.76
C TYR A 20 -10.29 3.31 6.08
N GLU A 21 -11.00 2.18 6.09
CA GLU A 21 -11.19 1.35 7.28
C GLU A 21 -9.90 0.63 7.69
N LYS A 22 -9.55 0.72 8.98
CA LYS A 22 -8.31 0.19 9.54
C LYS A 22 -8.23 -1.33 9.53
N ASP A 23 -9.33 -2.07 9.45
CA ASP A 23 -9.36 -3.53 9.46
C ASP A 23 -9.63 -4.15 8.08
N SER A 24 -9.47 -3.35 7.03
CA SER A 24 -9.82 -3.71 5.65
C SER A 24 -8.63 -3.60 4.69
N VAL A 25 -8.75 -4.32 3.58
CA VAL A 25 -7.94 -4.12 2.37
C VAL A 25 -8.80 -3.37 1.36
N THR A 26 -8.37 -2.18 0.95
CA THR A 26 -9.06 -1.36 -0.04
C THR A 26 -8.38 -1.46 -1.40
N CYS A 27 -9.08 -2.00 -2.39
CA CYS A 27 -8.56 -2.10 -3.76
C CYS A 27 -8.93 -0.86 -4.59
N ILE A 28 -7.93 -0.07 -4.98
CA ILE A 28 -8.09 1.04 -5.94
C ILE A 28 -7.67 0.54 -7.33
N TYR A 29 -8.62 0.42 -8.25
CA TYR A 29 -8.38 -0.08 -9.61
C TYR A 29 -8.80 0.94 -10.68
N GLY A 30 -8.23 0.80 -11.88
CA GLY A 30 -8.49 1.72 -13.00
C GLY A 30 -7.32 1.80 -13.98
N PRO A 31 -7.52 2.42 -15.15
CA PRO A 31 -6.50 2.54 -16.20
C PRO A 31 -5.28 3.38 -15.75
N PRO A 32 -4.11 3.27 -16.40
CA PRO A 32 -2.98 4.16 -16.16
C PRO A 32 -3.40 5.63 -16.21
N GLY A 33 -2.84 6.46 -15.32
CA GLY A 33 -3.19 7.87 -15.24
C GLY A 33 -4.50 8.21 -14.51
N SER A 34 -5.29 7.23 -14.08
CA SER A 34 -6.56 7.47 -13.34
C SER A 34 -6.40 8.01 -11.92
N GLY A 35 -5.17 8.26 -11.46
CA GLY A 35 -4.91 8.86 -10.14
C GLY A 35 -4.70 7.88 -8.98
N LYS A 36 -4.66 6.56 -9.21
CA LYS A 36 -4.49 5.53 -8.15
C LYS A 36 -3.30 5.81 -7.23
N THR A 37 -2.10 5.92 -7.80
CA THR A 37 -0.87 6.25 -7.06
C THR A 37 -0.98 7.60 -6.35
N ASN A 38 -1.71 8.58 -6.88
CA ASN A 38 -1.89 9.85 -6.17
C ASN A 38 -2.74 9.69 -4.90
N LEU A 39 -3.79 8.87 -4.95
CA LEU A 39 -4.63 8.59 -3.79
C LEU A 39 -3.84 7.84 -2.70
N THR A 40 -3.00 6.88 -3.08
CA THR A 40 -2.15 6.16 -2.12
C THR A 40 -1.12 7.09 -1.48
N LEU A 41 -0.47 7.96 -2.27
CA LEU A 41 0.48 8.95 -1.75
C LEU A 41 -0.16 9.98 -0.82
N LEU A 42 -1.36 10.49 -1.15
CA LEU A 42 -2.10 11.43 -0.29
C LEU A 42 -2.41 10.80 1.07
N CYS A 43 -2.93 9.57 1.06
CA CYS A 43 -3.25 8.86 2.29
C CYS A 43 -2.00 8.55 3.11
N MET A 44 -0.90 8.14 2.44
CA MET A 44 0.38 7.89 3.09
C MET A 44 0.90 9.13 3.81
N VAL A 45 0.97 10.26 3.11
CA VAL A 45 1.43 11.55 3.68
C VAL A 45 0.58 11.95 4.87
N ASN A 46 -0.75 11.88 4.72
CA ASN A 46 -1.67 12.21 5.80
C ASN A 46 -1.46 11.30 7.02
N SER A 47 -1.33 9.99 6.81
CA SER A 47 -1.11 9.01 7.87
C SER A 47 0.20 9.25 8.64
N VAL A 48 1.32 9.45 7.94
CA VAL A 48 2.62 9.63 8.60
C VAL A 48 2.70 10.95 9.37
N LEU A 49 2.16 12.03 8.82
CA LEU A 49 2.20 13.35 9.47
C LEU A 49 1.22 13.46 10.65
N ALA A 50 0.02 12.88 10.54
CA ALA A 50 -0.99 12.96 11.60
C ALA A 50 -0.67 12.05 12.80
N SER A 51 -0.15 10.83 12.55
CA SER A 51 -0.02 9.81 13.59
C SER A 51 1.41 9.55 14.05
N LYS A 52 2.42 10.07 13.33
CA LYS A 52 3.85 9.73 13.48
C LYS A 52 4.16 8.22 13.44
N LYS A 53 3.18 7.39 13.06
CA LYS A 53 3.39 5.98 12.74
C LYS A 53 4.08 5.86 11.39
N LYS A 54 4.76 4.73 11.17
CA LYS A 54 5.41 4.46 9.89
C LYS A 54 4.39 4.02 8.85
N ALA A 55 4.65 4.34 7.59
CA ALA A 55 3.99 3.73 6.45
C ALA A 55 4.90 2.67 5.82
N VAL A 56 4.31 1.63 5.24
CA VAL A 56 5.04 0.70 4.36
C VAL A 56 4.55 0.90 2.93
N TYR A 57 5.46 1.12 1.99
CA TYR A 57 5.17 1.25 0.57
C TYR A 57 5.88 0.14 -0.21
N VAL A 58 5.11 -0.82 -0.73
CA VAL A 58 5.60 -1.88 -1.60
C VAL A 58 5.48 -1.40 -3.04
N ASP A 59 6.60 -1.02 -3.64
CA ASP A 59 6.72 -0.51 -5.01
C ASP A 59 7.12 -1.66 -5.94
N THR A 60 6.14 -2.28 -6.60
CA THR A 60 6.37 -3.40 -7.52
C THR A 60 6.68 -2.91 -8.94
N GLU A 61 6.36 -1.65 -9.24
CA GLU A 61 6.51 -1.05 -10.58
C GLU A 61 7.83 -0.27 -10.70
N GLY A 62 8.48 0.02 -9.58
CA GLY A 62 9.68 0.86 -9.52
C GLY A 62 9.38 2.33 -9.88
N ASN A 63 8.12 2.75 -9.77
CA ASN A 63 7.64 4.01 -10.33
C ASN A 63 7.45 5.12 -9.28
N PHE A 64 7.82 4.86 -8.01
CA PHE A 64 7.70 5.85 -6.95
C PHE A 64 8.49 7.13 -7.29
N SER A 65 7.77 8.22 -7.51
CA SER A 65 8.35 9.49 -7.93
C SER A 65 8.52 10.43 -6.74
N ILE A 66 9.78 10.70 -6.38
CA ILE A 66 10.15 11.71 -5.37
C ILE A 66 9.66 13.10 -5.78
N ALA A 67 9.72 13.43 -7.08
CA ALA A 67 9.22 14.71 -7.58
C ALA A 67 7.71 14.84 -7.33
N ARG A 68 6.94 13.78 -7.57
CA ARG A 68 5.50 13.79 -7.29
C ARG A 68 5.21 13.85 -5.80
N PHE A 69 5.95 13.09 -5.00
CA PHE A 69 5.82 13.12 -3.54
C PHE A 69 6.04 14.53 -2.97
N LYS A 70 7.07 15.25 -3.45
CA LYS A 70 7.33 16.65 -3.07
C LYS A 70 6.20 17.59 -3.48
N GLN A 71 5.51 17.35 -4.59
CA GLN A 71 4.34 18.16 -4.96
C GLN A 71 3.16 17.94 -4.02
N ILE A 72 2.99 16.71 -3.50
CA ILE A 72 1.93 16.37 -2.55
C ILE A 72 2.26 16.92 -1.14
N CYS A 73 3.54 16.92 -0.75
CA CYS A 73 4.00 17.34 0.56
C CYS A 73 5.20 18.30 0.46
N PRO A 74 5.03 19.56 0.00
CA PRO A 74 6.15 20.45 -0.30
C PRO A 74 7.03 20.75 0.92
N ASP A 75 6.41 21.05 2.06
CA ASP A 75 7.13 21.55 3.24
C ASP A 75 7.66 20.43 4.14
N ALA A 76 6.92 19.33 4.25
CA ALA A 76 7.23 18.23 5.17
C ALA A 76 7.70 16.93 4.49
N HIS A 77 8.03 16.95 3.19
CA HIS A 77 8.41 15.72 2.47
C HIS A 77 9.56 14.95 3.12
N LYS A 78 10.56 15.64 3.69
CA LYS A 78 11.71 14.97 4.33
C LYS A 78 11.27 14.20 5.57
N GLU A 79 10.55 14.89 6.46
CA GLU A 79 9.95 14.27 7.65
C GLU A 79 9.04 13.10 7.25
N ALA A 80 8.14 13.30 6.28
CA ALA A 80 7.25 12.25 5.83
C ALA A 80 8.02 11.03 5.30
N LEU A 81 9.06 11.22 4.47
CA LEU A 81 9.88 10.13 3.93
C LEU A 81 10.67 9.37 5.01
N ASP A 82 11.13 10.03 6.07
CA ASP A 82 11.81 9.37 7.20
C ASP A 82 10.89 8.37 7.94
N HIS A 83 9.57 8.53 7.79
CA HIS A 83 8.55 7.64 8.31
C HIS A 83 8.06 6.58 7.30
N VAL A 84 8.62 6.50 6.08
CA VAL A 84 8.22 5.50 5.07
C VAL A 84 9.26 4.38 4.95
N ILE A 85 8.79 3.14 5.04
CA ILE A 85 9.58 1.93 4.75
C ILE A 85 9.27 1.50 3.31
N PHE A 86 10.26 1.52 2.44
CA PHE A 86 10.11 1.05 1.07
C PHE A 86 10.53 -0.41 0.91
N LEU A 87 9.65 -1.22 0.31
CA LEU A 87 9.97 -2.55 -0.21
C LEU A 87 9.88 -2.50 -1.73
N LYS A 88 10.89 -2.98 -2.44
CA LYS A 88 10.99 -2.88 -3.91
C LYS A 88 11.18 -4.24 -4.55
N PRO A 89 10.16 -5.12 -4.51
CA PRO A 89 10.25 -6.41 -5.19
C PRO A 89 10.33 -6.22 -6.70
N VAL A 90 11.18 -7.01 -7.37
CA VAL A 90 11.36 -6.96 -8.83
C VAL A 90 10.86 -8.23 -9.54
N THR A 91 10.51 -9.26 -8.78
CA THR A 91 9.89 -10.51 -9.26
C THR A 91 8.63 -10.83 -8.45
N PHE A 92 7.72 -11.62 -9.03
CA PHE A 92 6.49 -12.03 -8.31
C PHE A 92 6.80 -12.85 -7.05
N GLN A 93 7.89 -13.62 -7.05
CA GLN A 93 8.40 -14.31 -5.86
C GLN A 93 8.93 -13.33 -4.81
N ASP A 94 9.59 -12.24 -5.21
CA ASP A 94 10.02 -11.20 -4.28
C ASP A 94 8.84 -10.45 -3.70
N GLN A 95 7.77 -10.23 -4.49
CA GLN A 95 6.51 -9.66 -4.00
C GLN A 95 5.90 -10.54 -2.93
N ALA A 96 5.83 -11.86 -3.16
CA ALA A 96 5.36 -12.82 -2.16
C ALA A 96 6.17 -12.74 -0.85
N LYS A 97 7.51 -12.74 -0.95
CA LYS A 97 8.41 -12.62 0.21
C LYS A 97 8.24 -11.28 0.94
N ALA A 98 8.10 -10.18 0.18
CA ALA A 98 7.89 -8.85 0.73
C ALA A 98 6.58 -8.79 1.51
N ILE A 99 5.49 -9.34 0.96
CA ILE A 99 4.17 -9.41 1.62
C ILE A 99 4.22 -10.29 2.86
N ALA A 100 4.85 -11.47 2.80
CA ALA A 100 5.02 -12.33 3.99
C ALA A 100 5.81 -11.61 5.11
N LYS A 101 6.86 -10.86 4.75
CA LYS A 101 7.66 -10.06 5.69
C LYS A 101 6.87 -8.93 6.36
N LEU A 102 5.73 -8.51 5.80
CA LEU A 102 4.90 -7.47 6.40
C LEU A 102 4.37 -7.87 7.78
N HIS A 103 4.15 -9.17 8.05
CA HIS A 103 3.77 -9.64 9.39
C HIS A 103 4.80 -9.23 10.44
N THR A 104 6.08 -9.55 10.19
CA THR A 104 7.18 -9.16 11.09
C THR A 104 7.33 -7.65 11.20
N ILE A 105 7.20 -6.91 10.10
CA ILE A 105 7.28 -5.44 10.14
C ILE A 105 6.14 -4.84 10.97
N ALA A 106 4.92 -5.37 10.82
CA ALA A 106 3.74 -4.94 11.56
C ALA A 106 3.82 -5.30 13.05
N ASP A 107 4.52 -6.37 13.42
CA ASP A 107 4.77 -6.76 14.82
C ASP A 107 5.81 -5.87 15.49
N GLU A 108 6.91 -5.58 14.80
CA GLU A 108 8.06 -4.91 15.42
C GLU A 108 8.02 -3.38 15.33
N ARG A 109 7.13 -2.80 14.50
CA ARG A 109 7.07 -1.36 14.24
C ARG A 109 5.64 -0.86 14.38
N LYS A 110 5.49 0.41 14.76
CA LYS A 110 4.19 1.08 14.79
C LYS A 110 3.81 1.50 13.37
N ILE A 111 3.05 0.65 12.67
CA ILE A 111 2.58 0.91 11.31
C ILE A 111 1.20 1.58 11.35
N GLY A 112 1.03 2.62 10.53
CA GLY A 112 -0.23 3.35 10.37
C GLY A 112 -0.98 3.00 9.09
N ILE A 113 -0.25 2.57 8.05
CA ILE A 113 -0.78 2.19 6.75
C ILE A 113 0.23 1.30 6.00
N ILE A 114 -0.27 0.36 5.20
CA ILE A 114 0.51 -0.40 4.22
C ILE A 114 -0.06 -0.10 2.84
N ILE A 115 0.78 0.08 1.84
CA ILE A 115 0.37 0.29 0.45
C ILE A 115 1.13 -0.71 -0.43
N VAL A 116 0.42 -1.34 -1.36
CA VAL A 116 1.03 -2.14 -2.44
C VAL A 116 0.68 -1.51 -3.80
N ASP A 117 1.66 -0.85 -4.42
CA ASP A 117 1.53 -0.23 -5.75
C ASP A 117 2.47 -0.95 -6.74
N SER A 118 2.01 -1.95 -7.48
CA SER A 118 0.64 -2.49 -7.53
C SER A 118 0.63 -4.01 -7.41
N MET A 119 -0.44 -4.58 -6.85
CA MET A 119 -0.58 -6.04 -6.74
C MET A 119 -0.52 -6.76 -8.09
N ALA A 120 -0.91 -6.09 -9.18
CA ALA A 120 -1.16 -6.72 -10.47
C ALA A 120 0.06 -6.76 -11.41
N MET A 121 1.05 -5.88 -11.25
CA MET A 121 2.11 -5.73 -12.26
C MET A 121 2.96 -7.01 -12.40
N LEU A 122 3.52 -7.51 -11.31
CA LEU A 122 4.39 -8.69 -11.34
C LEU A 122 3.60 -9.98 -11.63
N TYR A 123 2.33 -10.05 -11.20
CA TYR A 123 1.39 -11.09 -11.59
C TYR A 123 1.21 -11.13 -13.12
N ARG A 124 0.94 -9.98 -13.75
CA ARG A 124 0.73 -9.88 -15.21
C ARG A 124 1.98 -10.29 -15.99
N LEU A 125 3.18 -9.98 -15.47
CA LEU A 125 4.43 -10.41 -16.08
C LEU A 125 4.62 -11.92 -16.02
N GLU A 126 4.30 -12.58 -14.90
CA GLU A 126 4.37 -14.04 -14.82
C GLU A 126 3.34 -14.71 -15.72
N PHE A 127 2.12 -14.17 -15.79
CA PHE A 127 1.08 -14.67 -16.69
C PHE A 127 1.52 -14.57 -18.16
N ALA A 128 2.14 -13.44 -18.56
CA ALA A 128 2.64 -13.24 -19.91
C ALA A 128 3.79 -14.19 -20.29
N LYS A 129 4.53 -14.74 -19.31
CA LYS A 129 5.57 -15.76 -19.54
C LYS A 129 5.01 -17.16 -19.78
N GLY A 130 3.68 -17.34 -19.76
CA GLY A 130 3.04 -18.63 -20.00
C GLY A 130 3.12 -19.60 -18.84
N ARG A 131 3.37 -19.10 -17.62
CA ARG A 131 3.35 -19.92 -16.40
C ARG A 131 1.91 -20.39 -16.10
N ASP A 132 1.78 -21.54 -15.46
CA ASP A 132 0.47 -22.12 -15.14
C ASP A 132 -0.39 -21.13 -14.34
N SER A 133 -1.55 -20.78 -14.90
CA SER A 133 -2.48 -19.81 -14.29
C SER A 133 -2.96 -20.24 -12.91
N LEU A 134 -3.06 -21.55 -12.63
CA LEU A 134 -3.49 -22.07 -11.34
C LEU A 134 -2.47 -21.77 -10.25
N ASP A 135 -1.18 -21.99 -10.53
CA ASP A 135 -0.09 -21.73 -9.59
C ASP A 135 0.03 -20.23 -9.29
N ILE A 136 -0.03 -19.39 -10.33
CA ILE A 136 0.08 -17.94 -10.16
C ILE A 136 -1.13 -17.39 -9.38
N ASN A 137 -2.34 -17.86 -9.69
CA ASN A 137 -3.56 -17.44 -8.97
C ASN A 137 -3.55 -17.91 -7.52
N ARG A 138 -3.05 -19.11 -7.24
CA ARG A 138 -2.89 -19.63 -5.88
C ARG A 138 -1.94 -18.74 -5.08
N GLU A 139 -0.79 -18.40 -5.66
CA GLU A 139 0.20 -17.53 -5.02
C GLU A 139 -0.36 -16.11 -4.77
N LEU A 140 -1.06 -15.51 -5.74
CA LEU A 140 -1.73 -14.22 -5.56
C LEU A 140 -2.76 -14.28 -4.43
N SER A 141 -3.54 -15.37 -4.36
CA SER A 141 -4.55 -15.57 -3.32
C SER A 141 -3.92 -15.65 -1.92
N LEU A 142 -2.76 -16.30 -1.80
CA LEU A 142 -2.00 -16.36 -0.55
C LEU A 142 -1.48 -14.97 -0.13
N GLN A 143 -0.98 -14.19 -1.08
CA GLN A 143 -0.56 -12.81 -0.81
C GLN A 143 -1.72 -11.94 -0.29
N LEU A 144 -2.89 -12.02 -0.94
CA LEU A 144 -4.10 -11.30 -0.48
C LEU A 144 -4.58 -11.78 0.89
N ALA A 145 -4.45 -13.08 1.18
CA ALA A 145 -4.78 -13.62 2.50
C ALA A 145 -3.87 -13.05 3.60
N HIS A 146 -2.56 -12.92 3.35
CA HIS A 146 -1.64 -12.28 4.28
C HIS A 146 -2.00 -10.82 4.54
N LEU A 147 -2.31 -10.05 3.49
CA LEU A 147 -2.74 -8.65 3.64
C LEU A 147 -4.03 -8.56 4.47
N THR A 148 -5.04 -9.37 4.14
CA THR A 148 -6.33 -9.40 4.86
C THR A 148 -6.14 -9.77 6.33
N GLU A 149 -5.26 -10.74 6.62
CA GLU A 149 -4.95 -11.13 7.99
C GLU A 149 -4.27 -10.00 8.76
N ILE A 150 -3.29 -9.33 8.18
CA ILE A 150 -2.62 -8.18 8.80
C ILE A 150 -3.63 -7.09 9.11
N ALA A 151 -4.47 -6.71 8.14
CA ALA A 151 -5.46 -5.67 8.31
C ALA A 151 -6.39 -5.97 9.50
N ARG A 152 -6.99 -7.15 9.53
CA ARG A 152 -7.95 -7.55 10.57
C ARG A 152 -7.33 -7.75 11.94
N ARG A 153 -6.16 -8.40 12.02
CA ARG A 153 -5.53 -8.71 13.31
C ARG A 153 -4.84 -7.50 13.93
N LYS A 154 -4.32 -6.59 13.11
CA LYS A 154 -3.50 -5.46 13.58
C LYS A 154 -4.23 -4.12 13.53
N GLY A 155 -5.39 -4.04 12.87
CA GLY A 155 -6.09 -2.77 12.65
C GLY A 155 -5.23 -1.80 11.85
N ILE A 156 -4.58 -2.31 10.79
CA ILE A 156 -3.78 -1.52 9.85
C ILE A 156 -4.48 -1.50 8.48
N PRO A 157 -4.87 -0.32 7.97
CA PRO A 157 -5.45 -0.21 6.63
C PRO A 157 -4.41 -0.56 5.56
N ILE A 158 -4.85 -1.29 4.55
CA ILE A 158 -4.02 -1.74 3.41
C ILE A 158 -4.64 -1.30 2.07
#